data_AF-A0A256WEF4-F1
#
_entry.id   AF-A0A256WEF4-F1
#
_cell.length_a   1.000
_cell.length_b   1.000
_cell.length_c   1.000
_cell.angle_alpha   90.00
_cell.angle_beta   90.00
_cell.angle_gamma   90.00
#
_symmetry.space_group_name_H-M   'P 1'
#
loop_
_entity.id
_entity.type
_entity.pdbx_description
1 polymer ?
#
loop_
_entity_poly.entity_id
_entity_poly.type
_entity_poly.pdbx_seq_one_letter_code
_entity_poly.pdbx_strand_id
1 'polypeptide(L)' 'MTTFQLKNVLIQKISEIEDIGFLEAIRTILDAKSESKIINLTPELTDEIMASKKEIEQGLFIENDSLEKEIEEWLYEK' A
#
# COMPACT_ATOMS: atom_id res chain seq x y z
N MET A 1 -18.65 26.95 -0.16
CA MET A 1 -17.19 26.87 -0.38
C MET A 1 -16.90 25.58 -1.13
N THR A 2 -16.30 25.66 -2.32
CA THR A 2 -15.92 24.48 -3.11
C THR A 2 -14.51 24.00 -2.73
N THR A 3 -14.18 22.76 -3.07
CA THR A 3 -12.82 22.20 -2.88
C THR A 3 -11.74 23.08 -3.50
N PHE A 4 -12.03 23.70 -4.65
CA PHE A 4 -11.12 24.62 -5.32
C PHE A 4 -10.91 25.91 -4.52
N GLN A 5 -11.99 26.50 -4.00
CA GLN A 5 -11.91 27.70 -3.17
C GLN A 5 -11.13 27.46 -1.88
N LEU A 6 -11.35 26.32 -1.22
CA LEU A 6 -10.62 25.95 0.00
C LEU A 6 -9.11 25.78 -0.26
N LYS A 7 -8.72 25.14 -1.37
CA LYS A 7 -7.31 25.00 -1.74
C LYS A 7 -6.63 26.36 -1.90
N ASN A 8 -7.27 27.31 -2.58
CA ASN A 8 -6.69 28.64 -2.79
C ASN A 8 -6.52 29.41 -1.47
N VAL A 9 -7.50 29.34 -0.56
CA VAL A 9 -7.41 29.96 0.76
C VAL A 9 -6.25 29.37 1.58
N LEU A 10 -6.07 28.05 1.54
CA LEU A 10 -4.97 27.39 2.25
C LEU A 10 -3.61 27.77 1.67
N ILE A 11 -3.47 27.85 0.34
CA ILE A 11 -2.22 28.29 -0.31
C ILE A 11 -1.86 29.72 0.12
N GLN A 12 -2.83 30.65 0.11
CA GLN A 12 -2.58 32.02 0.57
C GLN A 12 -2.15 32.06 2.03
N LYS A 13 -2.85 31.35 2.91
CA LYS A 13 -2.48 31.29 4.33
C LYS A 13 -1.10 30.71 4.56
N ILE A 14 -0.70 29.69 3.82
CA ILE A 14 0.64 29.09 3.93
C ILE A 14 1.71 30.07 3.43
N SER A 15 1.42 30.85 2.37
CA SER A 15 2.37 31.82 1.81
C SER A 15 2.67 33.00 2.73
N GLU A 16 1.81 33.27 3.71
CA GLU A 16 1.98 34.34 4.71
C GLU A 16 2.77 33.89 5.95
N ILE A 17 3.13 32.60 6.05
CA ILE A 17 3.83 32.06 7.21
C ILE A 17 5.34 32.22 7.01
N GLU A 18 5.99 32.95 7.92
CA GLU A 18 7.45 33.15 7.92
C GLU A 18 8.19 32.16 8.84
N ASP A 19 7.46 31.48 9.74
CA ASP A 19 8.03 30.50 10.67
C ASP A 19 8.30 29.16 9.97
N ILE A 20 9.59 28.84 9.81
CA ILE A 20 10.06 27.60 9.18
C ILE A 20 9.59 26.35 9.95
N GLY A 21 9.57 26.39 11.28
CA GLY A 21 9.12 25.26 12.10
C GLY A 21 7.66 24.94 11.85
N PHE A 22 6.83 25.95 11.66
CA PHE A 22 5.42 25.78 11.33
C PHE A 22 5.23 25.26 9.89
N LEU A 23 6.02 25.75 8.93
CA LEU A 23 6.01 25.24 7.56
C LEU A 23 6.44 23.77 7.48
N GLU A 24 7.46 23.36 8.24
CA GLU A 24 7.91 21.96 8.34
C GLU A 24 6.86 21.04 8.97
N ALA A 25 6.13 21.51 9.99
CA ALA A 25 5.03 20.77 10.57
C ALA A 25 3.88 20.56 9.56
N ILE A 26 3.52 21.60 8.79
CA ILE A 26 2.50 21.51 7.73
C ILE A 26 2.95 20.51 6.65
N ARG A 27 4.21 20.59 6.21
CA ARG A 27 4.79 19.66 5.24
C ARG A 27 4.69 18.21 5.73
N THR A 28 5.09 17.94 6.97
CA THR A 28 5.04 16.60 7.57
C THR A 28 3.62 16.03 7.56
N ILE A 29 2.60 16.85 7.87
CA ILE A 29 1.19 16.43 7.83
C ILE A 29 0.73 16.11 6.40
N LEU A 30 1.15 16.91 5.42
CA LEU A 30 0.82 16.70 4.00
C LEU A 30 1.50 15.45 3.42
N ASP A 31 2.76 15.20 3.80
CA ASP A 31 3.53 14.04 3.38
C ASP A 31 2.94 12.75 3.98
N ALA A 32 2.60 12.74 5.28
CA ALA A 32 1.92 11.60 5.93
C ALA A 32 0.56 11.26 5.29
N LYS A 33 -0.19 12.27 4.82
CA LYS A 33 -1.44 12.08 4.08
C LYS A 33 -1.21 11.50 2.66
N SER A 34 -0.05 11.73 2.09
CA SER A 34 0.33 11.24 0.76
C SER A 34 0.82 9.78 0.81
N GLU A 35 1.43 9.39 1.93
CA GLU A 35 1.84 8.01 2.23
C GLU A 35 0.66 7.09 2.57
N SER A 36 -0.50 7.64 2.95
CA SER A 36 -1.73 6.86 3.14
C SER A 36 -2.39 6.46 1.80
N LYS A 37 -1.60 6.05 0.80
CA LYS A 37 -2.08 5.11 -0.21
C LYS A 37 -2.20 3.74 0.46
N ILE A 38 -3.16 3.63 1.39
CA ILE A 38 -3.64 2.33 1.86
C ILE A 38 -4.11 1.62 0.59
N ILE A 39 -3.37 0.60 0.18
CA ILE A 39 -3.80 -0.26 -0.91
C ILE A 39 -5.02 -0.98 -0.36
N ASN A 40 -6.20 -0.52 -0.76
CA ASN A 40 -7.43 -1.20 -0.43
C ASN A 40 -7.42 -2.52 -1.20
N LEU A 41 -7.35 -3.63 -0.47
CA LEU A 41 -7.55 -4.94 -1.06
C LEU A 41 -8.97 -4.99 -1.65
N THR A 42 -9.09 -5.47 -2.88
CA THR A 42 -10.41 -5.76 -3.43
C THR A 42 -11.03 -6.94 -2.68
N PRO A 43 -12.36 -7.12 -2.76
CA PRO A 43 -13.01 -8.29 -2.17
C PRO A 43 -12.37 -9.60 -2.65
N GLU A 44 -12.03 -9.69 -3.93
CA GLU A 44 -11.43 -10.88 -4.53
C GLU A 44 -10.05 -11.20 -3.94
N LEU A 45 -9.19 -10.19 -3.77
CA LEU A 45 -7.89 -10.36 -3.12
C LEU A 45 -8.02 -10.75 -1.65
N THR A 46 -9.04 -10.24 -0.98
CA THR A 46 -9.31 -10.56 0.42
C THR A 46 -9.76 -12.02 0.56
N ASP A 47 -10.64 -12.48 -0.33
CA ASP A 47 -11.13 -13.85 -0.37
C ASP A 47 -10.00 -14.83 -0.72
N GLU A 48 -9.13 -14.47 -1.69
CA GLU A 48 -7.96 -15.27 -2.07
C GLU A 48 -6.97 -15.43 -0.91
N ILE A 49 -6.66 -14.35 -0.19
CA ILE A 49 -5.80 -14.41 1.00
C ILE A 49 -6.44 -15.27 2.09
N MET A 50 -7.75 -15.18 2.29
CA MET A 50 -8.46 -15.98 3.29
C MET A 50 -8.46 -17.47 2.93
N ALA A 51 -8.66 -17.80 1.65
CA ALA A 51 -8.56 -19.17 1.14
C ALA A 51 -7.15 -19.73 1.33
N SER A 52 -6.12 -18.98 0.91
CA SER A 52 -4.71 -19.39 1.06
C SER A 52 -4.33 -19.65 2.53
N LYS A 53 -4.76 -18.79 3.45
CA LYS A 53 -4.54 -19.02 4.89
C LYS A 53 -5.17 -20.32 5.38
N LYS A 54 -6.39 -20.62 4.94
CA LYS A 54 -7.10 -21.85 5.29
C LYS A 54 -6.41 -23.10 4.72
N GLU A 55 -5.90 -23.01 3.49
CA GLU A 55 -5.12 -24.09 2.87
C GLU A 55 -3.85 -24.39 3.67
N ILE A 56 -3.12 -23.35 4.09
CA ILE A 56 -1.94 -23.51 4.96
C ILE A 56 -2.30 -24.18 6.29
N GLU A 57 -3.38 -23.76 6.96
CA GLU A 57 -3.86 -24.39 8.20
C GLU A 57 -4.23 -25.88 8.01
N GLN A 58 -4.68 -26.24 6.81
CA GLN A 58 -5.02 -27.62 6.44
C GLN A 58 -3.80 -28.42 5.97
N GLY A 59 -2.60 -27.83 5.94
CA GLY A 59 -1.39 -28.46 5.41
C GLY A 59 -1.39 -28.59 3.89
N LEU A 60 -2.28 -27.89 3.19
CA LEU A 60 -2.38 -27.83 1.73
C LEU A 60 -1.42 -26.77 1.18
N PHE A 61 -0.15 -26.87 1.54
CA PHE A 61 0.92 -26.04 1.00
C PHE A 61 2.10 -26.91 0.60
N ILE A 62 2.92 -26.39 -0.31
CA ILE A 62 4.19 -26.98 -0.69
C ILE A 62 5.31 -26.07 -0.21
N GLU A 63 6.37 -26.66 0.32
CA GLU A 63 7.57 -25.92 0.69
C GLU A 63 8.27 -25.38 -0.56
N ASN A 64 8.89 -24.20 -0.43
CA ASN A 64 9.54 -23.54 -1.56
C ASN A 64 10.60 -24.42 -2.22
N ASP A 65 11.43 -25.10 -1.42
CA ASP A 65 12.48 -26.01 -1.91
C ASP A 65 11.93 -27.21 -2.71
N SER A 66 10.70 -27.65 -2.40
CA SER A 66 10.04 -28.74 -3.12
C SER A 66 9.42 -28.24 -4.42
N LEU A 67 8.82 -27.05 -4.40
CA LEU A 67 8.28 -26.40 -5.60
C LEU A 67 9.39 -26.07 -6.60
N GLU A 68 10.54 -25.57 -6.13
CA GLU A 68 11.68 -25.24 -6.98
C GLU A 68 12.23 -26.46 -7.72
N LYS A 69 12.30 -27.61 -7.04
CA LYS A 69 12.67 -28.89 -7.67
C LYS A 69 11.66 -29.33 -8.74
N GLU A 70 10.36 -29.21 -8.48
CA GLU A 70 9.32 -29.57 -9.45
C GLU A 70 9.41 -28.68 -10.71
N ILE A 71 9.68 -27.37 -10.52
CA ILE A 71 9.90 -26.44 -11.62
C ILE A 71 11.16 -26.80 -12.42
N GLU A 72 12.25 -27.15 -11.75
CA GLU A 72 13.46 -27.64 -12.41
C GLU A 72 13.20 -28.92 -13.21
N GLU A 73 12.45 -29.87 -12.64
CA GLU A 73 12.06 -31.11 -13.32
C GLU A 73 11.25 -30.82 -14.59
N TRP A 74 10.27 -29.91 -14.54
CA TRP A 74 9.51 -29.50 -15.74
C TRP A 74 10.36 -28.82 -16.81
N LEU A 75 11.38 -28.07 -16.42
CA LEU A 75 12.30 -27.42 -17.38
C LEU A 75 13.16 -28.44 -18.15
N TYR A 76 13.36 -29.64 -17.59
CA TYR A 76 14.21 -30.68 -18.17
C TYR A 76 13.46 -31.94 -18.61
N GLU A 77 12.14 -32.03 -18.39
CA GLU A 77 11.27 -33.04 -19.00
C GLU A 77 11.24 -32.85 -20.54
N LYS A 78 11.67 -33.90 -21.26
CA LYS A 78 11.73 -33.96 -22.73
C LYS A 78 10.55 -34.69 -23.33
#